data_AF-A0A2M9CS73-F1
#
_entry.id   AF-A0A2M9CS73-F1
#
_cell.length_a   1.000
_cell.length_b   1.000
_cell.length_c   1.000
_cell.angle_alpha   90.00
_cell.angle_beta   90.00
_cell.angle_gamma   90.00
#
_symmetry.space_group_name_H-M   'P 1'
#
loop_
_entity.id
_entity.type
_entity.pdbx_description
1 polymer ?
#
loop_
_entity_poly.entity_id
_entity_poly.type
_entity_poly.pdbx_seq_one_letter_code
_entity_poly.pdbx_strand_id
1 'polypeptide(L)'
;MLTIVKNYDLICYHLRNSLYSQLENPLKKDIDKLSKDIINIINSSKKIQSQSVDILAQLFNLRVKAIKWLSQHNNFNYLEMLSEVSNQIEEIGENKKMEILKENILFALRCNRRIIESLFSAREQSEILNIDFTQLPDINYQQFLASLAFAIPDDETAQKIADWTNASLHIEFVMLAADIIIDEKIKVSEKSINELSFLVADAAQEYSALATEFGILKTKANQQTLPNQPFDKGFVNEQKTLADIGIEDFASNFTN
;
A
#
# COMPACT_ATOMS: atom_id res chain seq x y z
N MET A 1 -4.93 23.80 -15.03
CA MET A 1 -5.16 22.41 -15.47
C MET A 1 -4.85 21.55 -14.27
N LEU A 2 -5.86 20.96 -13.62
CA LEU A 2 -5.65 20.13 -12.43
C LEU A 2 -4.94 18.85 -12.88
N THR A 3 -3.69 18.67 -12.46
CA THR A 3 -2.93 17.45 -12.77
C THR A 3 -3.62 16.29 -12.07
N ILE A 4 -4.26 15.41 -12.85
CA ILE A 4 -4.83 14.17 -12.36
C ILE A 4 -3.70 13.33 -11.77
N VAL A 5 -3.72 13.16 -10.45
CA VAL A 5 -2.77 12.34 -9.70
C VAL A 5 -2.94 10.88 -10.10
N LYS A 6 -1.83 10.22 -10.48
CA LYS A 6 -1.79 8.82 -10.91
C LYS A 6 -1.15 7.93 -9.84
N ASN A 7 -1.97 7.18 -9.10
CA ASN A 7 -1.48 6.11 -8.23
C ASN A 7 -1.38 4.80 -9.02
N TYR A 8 -0.16 4.30 -9.21
CA TYR A 8 0.08 3.06 -9.94
C TYR A 8 0.32 1.86 -9.02
N ASP A 9 0.36 2.06 -7.70
CA ASP A 9 0.70 0.99 -6.74
C ASP A 9 -0.41 -0.06 -6.59
N LEU A 10 -1.63 0.26 -7.02
CA LEU A 10 -2.82 -0.60 -6.89
C LEU A 10 -3.48 -0.90 -8.26
N ILE A 11 -2.75 -0.67 -9.35
CA ILE A 11 -3.30 -0.73 -10.71
C ILE A 11 -3.84 -2.12 -11.09
N CYS A 12 -3.20 -3.21 -10.67
CA CYS A 12 -3.64 -4.57 -10.98
C CYS A 12 -4.94 -4.92 -10.25
N TYR A 13 -5.11 -4.43 -9.02
CA TYR A 13 -6.38 -4.52 -8.30
C TYR A 13 -7.50 -3.83 -9.10
N HIS A 14 -7.24 -2.63 -9.61
CA HIS A 14 -8.21 -1.93 -10.45
C HIS A 14 -8.48 -2.58 -11.80
N LEU A 15 -7.45 -3.14 -12.42
CA LEU A 15 -7.61 -3.90 -13.65
C LEU A 15 -8.59 -5.05 -13.45
N ARG A 16 -8.53 -5.76 -12.32
CA ARG A 16 -9.46 -6.84 -11.98
C ARG A 16 -10.87 -6.31 -11.68
N ASN A 17 -11.00 -5.28 -10.85
CA ASN A 17 -12.30 -4.92 -10.27
C ASN A 17 -13.09 -3.88 -11.07
N SER A 18 -12.42 -2.98 -11.77
CA SER A 18 -13.08 -1.87 -12.46
C SER A 18 -12.96 -1.94 -13.98
N LEU A 19 -11.90 -2.57 -14.50
CA LEU A 19 -11.57 -2.51 -15.93
C LEU A 19 -11.53 -3.87 -16.64
N TYR A 20 -11.81 -4.97 -15.95
CA TYR A 20 -11.62 -6.31 -16.48
C TYR A 20 -12.43 -6.58 -17.75
N SER A 21 -13.64 -6.02 -17.85
CA SER A 21 -14.50 -6.13 -19.04
C SER A 21 -13.92 -5.42 -20.28
N GLN A 22 -13.04 -4.44 -20.07
CA GLN A 22 -12.38 -3.65 -21.11
C GLN A 22 -11.02 -4.24 -21.52
N LEU A 23 -10.51 -5.24 -20.78
CA LEU A 23 -9.22 -5.84 -21.06
C LEU A 23 -9.27 -6.77 -22.27
N GLU A 24 -8.34 -6.57 -23.18
CA GLU A 24 -8.04 -7.48 -24.28
C GLU A 24 -6.83 -8.37 -23.93
N ASN A 25 -6.58 -9.38 -24.79
CA ASN A 25 -5.34 -10.17 -24.69
C ASN A 25 -4.13 -9.30 -25.08
N PRO A 26 -2.98 -9.41 -24.40
CA PRO A 26 -2.62 -10.44 -23.42
C PRO A 26 -2.92 -10.09 -21.94
N LEU A 27 -3.25 -8.84 -21.60
CA LEU A 27 -3.41 -8.39 -20.21
C LEU A 27 -4.46 -9.20 -19.45
N LYS A 28 -5.60 -9.48 -20.08
CA LYS A 28 -6.68 -10.28 -19.47
C LYS A 28 -6.19 -11.65 -19.01
N LYS A 29 -5.42 -12.35 -19.87
CA LYS A 29 -4.85 -13.66 -19.56
C LYS A 29 -3.85 -13.60 -18.40
N ASP A 30 -3.06 -12.53 -18.32
CA ASP A 30 -2.09 -12.34 -17.23
C ASP A 30 -2.80 -12.08 -15.89
N ILE A 31 -3.89 -11.30 -15.88
CA ILE A 31 -4.77 -11.13 -14.71
C ILE A 31 -5.40 -12.46 -14.29
N ASP A 32 -5.98 -13.22 -15.23
CA ASP A 32 -6.59 -14.52 -14.93
C ASP A 32 -5.58 -15.51 -14.34
N LYS A 33 -4.35 -15.49 -14.87
CA LYS A 33 -3.26 -16.32 -14.35
C LYS A 33 -2.90 -15.87 -12.93
N LEU A 34 -2.74 -14.58 -12.70
CA LEU A 34 -2.44 -14.02 -11.38
C LEU A 34 -3.49 -14.42 -10.35
N SER A 35 -4.79 -14.28 -10.67
CA SER A 35 -5.87 -14.70 -9.77
C SER A 35 -5.78 -16.18 -9.43
N LYS A 36 -5.55 -17.06 -10.41
CA LYS A 36 -5.37 -18.50 -10.17
C LYS A 36 -4.17 -18.79 -9.27
N ASP A 37 -3.05 -18.13 -9.50
CA ASP A 37 -1.84 -18.32 -8.71
C ASP A 37 -2.02 -17.82 -7.26
N ILE A 38 -2.74 -16.72 -7.06
CA ILE A 38 -3.14 -16.23 -5.74
C ILE A 38 -4.04 -17.25 -5.02
N ILE A 39 -5.04 -17.80 -5.70
CA ILE A 39 -5.94 -18.85 -5.16
C ILE A 39 -5.15 -20.07 -4.69
N ASN A 40 -4.16 -20.49 -5.49
CA ASN A 40 -3.31 -21.62 -5.15
C ASN A 40 -2.50 -21.34 -3.88
N ILE A 41 -2.00 -20.12 -3.69
CA ILE A 41 -1.20 -19.73 -2.52
C ILE A 41 -2.05 -19.67 -1.26
N ILE A 42 -3.20 -18.98 -1.29
CA ILE A 42 -4.05 -18.81 -0.09
C ILE A 42 -4.66 -20.13 0.40
N ASN A 43 -4.86 -21.10 -0.51
CA ASN A 43 -5.33 -22.45 -0.18
C ASN A 43 -4.20 -23.45 0.08
N SER A 44 -2.93 -23.07 -0.14
CA SER A 44 -1.81 -23.94 0.15
C SER A 44 -1.65 -24.15 1.67
N SER A 45 -1.06 -25.27 2.07
CA SER A 45 -0.68 -25.52 3.47
C SER A 45 0.64 -24.85 3.87
N LYS A 46 1.35 -24.27 2.90
CA LYS A 46 2.65 -23.62 3.06
C LYS A 46 2.46 -22.16 3.50
N LYS A 47 3.51 -21.54 4.07
CA LYS A 47 3.49 -20.13 4.46
C LYS A 47 3.31 -19.23 3.23
N ILE A 48 2.38 -18.29 3.28
CA ILE A 48 2.08 -17.36 2.18
C ILE A 48 3.33 -16.55 1.82
N GLN A 49 4.02 -15.99 2.82
CA GLN A 49 5.22 -15.18 2.61
C GLN A 49 6.34 -15.93 1.87
N SER A 50 6.47 -17.24 2.09
CA SER A 50 7.50 -18.03 1.41
C SER A 50 7.20 -18.32 -0.07
N GLN A 51 5.94 -18.12 -0.49
CA GLN A 51 5.47 -18.39 -1.85
C GLN A 51 5.16 -17.12 -2.63
N SER A 52 5.08 -15.98 -1.95
CA SER A 52 4.69 -14.71 -2.56
C SER A 52 5.79 -14.13 -3.44
N VAL A 53 7.06 -14.54 -3.31
CA VAL A 53 8.18 -14.02 -4.14
C VAL A 53 7.89 -14.09 -5.64
N ASP A 54 7.39 -15.24 -6.13
CA ASP A 54 7.05 -15.41 -7.54
C ASP A 54 5.83 -14.56 -7.96
N ILE A 55 4.89 -14.35 -7.03
CA ILE A 55 3.74 -13.46 -7.23
C ILE A 55 4.18 -12.00 -7.33
N LEU A 56 5.15 -11.56 -6.53
CA LEU A 56 5.65 -10.18 -6.63
C LEU A 56 6.23 -9.90 -8.01
N ALA A 57 7.01 -10.85 -8.55
CA ALA A 57 7.55 -10.73 -9.90
C ALA A 57 6.42 -10.67 -10.95
N GLN A 58 5.38 -11.50 -10.80
CA GLN A 58 4.22 -11.47 -11.68
C GLN A 58 3.45 -10.14 -11.59
N LEU A 59 3.19 -9.66 -10.37
CA LEU A 59 2.53 -8.38 -10.11
C LEU A 59 3.31 -7.22 -10.68
N PHE A 60 4.62 -7.18 -10.47
CA PHE A 60 5.47 -6.12 -11.02
C PHE A 60 5.38 -6.08 -12.54
N ASN A 61 5.54 -7.24 -13.20
CA ASN A 61 5.47 -7.33 -14.66
C ASN A 61 4.11 -6.87 -15.17
N LEU A 62 3.04 -7.26 -14.48
CA LEU A 62 1.68 -6.86 -14.84
C LEU A 62 1.44 -5.37 -14.61
N ARG A 63 1.97 -4.79 -13.53
CA ARG A 63 1.91 -3.37 -13.21
C ARG A 63 2.56 -2.54 -14.33
N VAL A 64 3.75 -2.93 -14.81
CA VAL A 64 4.41 -2.26 -15.94
C VAL A 64 3.56 -2.33 -17.21
N LYS A 65 3.02 -3.51 -17.54
CA LYS A 65 2.12 -3.68 -18.70
C LYS A 65 0.84 -2.85 -18.56
N ALA A 66 0.27 -2.80 -17.37
CA ALA A 66 -0.95 -2.06 -17.05
C ALA A 66 -0.75 -0.55 -17.21
N ILE A 67 0.38 -0.01 -16.71
CA ILE A 67 0.74 1.40 -16.87
C ILE A 67 0.87 1.75 -18.35
N LYS A 68 1.56 0.91 -19.12
CA LYS A 68 1.73 1.09 -20.56
C LYS A 68 0.39 1.04 -21.30
N TRP A 69 -0.46 0.05 -21.00
CA TRP A 69 -1.80 -0.07 -21.58
C TRP A 69 -2.68 1.14 -21.25
N LEU A 70 -2.74 1.56 -19.98
CA LEU A 70 -3.52 2.74 -19.59
C LEU A 70 -2.98 4.04 -20.21
N SER A 71 -1.68 4.16 -20.43
CA SER A 71 -1.10 5.34 -21.08
C SER A 71 -1.55 5.51 -22.53
N GLN A 72 -1.96 4.42 -23.18
CA GLN A 72 -2.48 4.40 -24.56
C GLN A 72 -3.98 4.75 -24.63
N HIS A 73 -4.69 4.69 -23.51
CA HIS A 73 -6.13 4.96 -23.42
C HIS A 73 -6.36 6.29 -22.68
N ASN A 74 -6.76 7.34 -23.41
CA ASN A 74 -6.98 8.68 -22.85
C ASN A 74 -8.13 8.71 -21.82
N ASN A 75 -8.04 9.61 -20.82
CA ASN A 75 -9.04 9.95 -19.79
C ASN A 75 -9.19 9.03 -18.56
N PHE A 76 -8.11 8.42 -18.06
CA PHE A 76 -8.18 7.69 -16.79
C PHE A 76 -7.87 8.59 -15.58
N ASN A 77 -8.82 8.72 -14.63
CA ASN A 77 -8.65 9.45 -13.36
C ASN A 77 -8.32 8.51 -12.20
N TYR A 78 -7.10 8.62 -11.68
CA TYR A 78 -6.51 7.66 -10.75
C TYR A 78 -6.57 8.09 -9.27
N LEU A 79 -7.09 9.28 -8.94
CA LEU A 79 -7.41 9.62 -7.54
C LEU A 79 -8.76 9.07 -7.14
N GLU A 80 -9.74 9.15 -8.04
CA GLU A 80 -11.08 8.59 -7.82
C GLU A 80 -10.99 7.09 -7.52
N MET A 81 -10.06 6.39 -8.19
CA MET A 81 -9.62 5.03 -7.88
C MET A 81 -9.37 4.74 -6.39
N LEU A 82 -8.59 5.57 -5.68
CA LEU A 82 -8.23 5.29 -4.27
C LEU A 82 -9.45 5.38 -3.34
N SER A 83 -10.35 6.33 -3.61
CA SER A 83 -11.63 6.42 -2.88
C SER A 83 -12.55 5.24 -3.20
N GLU A 84 -12.61 4.82 -4.47
CA GLU A 84 -13.42 3.67 -4.89
C GLU A 84 -12.93 2.35 -4.26
N VAL A 85 -11.60 2.16 -4.19
CA VAL A 85 -10.99 1.00 -3.52
C VAL A 85 -11.34 0.97 -2.04
N SER A 86 -11.27 2.11 -1.36
CA SER A 86 -11.56 2.17 0.08
C SER A 86 -12.99 1.71 0.37
N ASN A 87 -13.95 2.13 -0.46
CA ASN A 87 -15.35 1.70 -0.34
C ASN A 87 -15.52 0.19 -0.60
N GLN A 88 -14.87 -0.35 -1.64
CA GLN A 88 -14.88 -1.79 -1.94
C GLN A 88 -14.26 -2.62 -0.80
N ILE A 89 -13.21 -2.10 -0.16
CA ILE A 89 -12.60 -2.75 1.01
C ILE A 89 -13.50 -2.65 2.25
N GLU A 90 -14.30 -1.60 2.41
CA GLU A 90 -15.25 -1.52 3.53
C GLU A 90 -16.33 -2.62 3.47
N GLU A 91 -16.77 -3.01 2.26
CA GLU A 91 -17.70 -4.11 2.03
C GLU A 91 -17.13 -5.48 2.47
N ILE A 92 -15.80 -5.63 2.57
CA ILE A 92 -15.14 -6.84 3.11
C ILE A 92 -15.49 -7.09 4.59
N GLY A 93 -15.88 -6.04 5.31
CA GLY A 93 -16.14 -6.06 6.76
C GLY A 93 -17.39 -6.81 7.21
N GLU A 94 -18.26 -7.25 6.29
CA GLU A 94 -19.45 -8.02 6.66
C GLU A 94 -19.11 -9.42 7.19
N ASN A 95 -17.90 -9.92 6.91
CA ASN A 95 -17.39 -11.17 7.45
C ASN A 95 -16.49 -10.94 8.68
N LYS A 96 -16.98 -11.28 9.88
CA LYS A 96 -16.23 -11.16 11.15
C LYS A 96 -14.85 -11.81 11.13
N LYS A 97 -14.63 -12.86 10.33
CA LYS A 97 -13.32 -13.52 10.23
C LYS A 97 -12.27 -12.67 9.50
N MET A 98 -12.71 -11.71 8.69
CA MET A 98 -11.86 -10.86 7.85
C MET A 98 -11.63 -9.47 8.46
N GLU A 99 -12.16 -9.19 9.65
CA GLU A 99 -12.16 -7.86 10.25
C GLU A 99 -10.74 -7.31 10.45
N ILE A 100 -9.82 -8.12 10.99
CA ILE A 100 -8.42 -7.73 11.18
C ILE A 100 -7.73 -7.48 9.83
N LEU A 101 -7.97 -8.36 8.85
CA LEU A 101 -7.42 -8.21 7.50
C LEU A 101 -7.91 -6.90 6.87
N LYS A 102 -9.20 -6.60 6.99
CA LYS A 102 -9.82 -5.36 6.52
C LYS A 102 -9.15 -4.14 7.13
N GLU A 103 -9.01 -4.08 8.46
CA GLU A 103 -8.40 -2.95 9.14
C GLU A 103 -6.94 -2.74 8.73
N ASN A 104 -6.19 -3.83 8.53
CA ASN A 104 -4.80 -3.76 8.07
C ASN A 104 -4.70 -3.33 6.59
N ILE A 105 -5.62 -3.74 5.73
CA ILE A 105 -5.71 -3.22 4.35
C ILE A 105 -6.06 -1.73 4.36
N LEU A 106 -7.06 -1.30 5.15
CA LEU A 106 -7.42 0.12 5.27
C LEU A 106 -6.26 0.95 5.83
N PHE A 107 -5.49 0.40 6.76
CA PHE A 107 -4.24 1.01 7.21
C PHE A 107 -3.23 1.16 6.06
N ALA A 108 -2.99 0.11 5.28
CA ALA A 108 -2.10 0.16 4.13
C ALA A 108 -2.52 1.19 3.08
N LEU A 109 -3.82 1.28 2.78
CA LEU A 109 -4.39 2.28 1.88
C LEU A 109 -4.19 3.71 2.40
N ARG A 110 -4.37 3.95 3.70
CA ARG A 110 -4.09 5.26 4.32
C ARG A 110 -2.61 5.63 4.20
N CYS A 111 -1.70 4.68 4.42
CA CYS A 111 -0.26 4.90 4.24
C CYS A 111 0.08 5.22 2.79
N ASN A 112 -0.44 4.42 1.85
CA ASN A 112 -0.24 4.64 0.42
C ASN A 112 -0.76 6.02 0.00
N ARG A 113 -2.00 6.38 0.38
CA ARG A 113 -2.57 7.70 0.11
C ARG A 113 -1.67 8.84 0.60
N ARG A 114 -1.16 8.76 1.84
CA ARG A 114 -0.25 9.79 2.40
C ARG A 114 1.02 9.96 1.58
N ILE A 115 1.60 8.85 1.12
CA ILE A 115 2.83 8.85 0.31
C ILE A 115 2.57 9.46 -1.05
N ILE A 116 1.49 9.04 -1.73
CA ILE A 116 1.04 9.59 -3.00
C ILE A 116 0.81 11.10 -2.85
N GLU A 117 -0.01 11.56 -1.90
CA GLU A 117 -0.26 12.99 -1.63
C GLU A 117 1.05 13.77 -1.40
N SER A 118 2.01 13.20 -0.66
CA SER A 118 3.30 13.84 -0.40
C SER A 118 4.16 13.97 -1.66
N LEU A 119 4.24 12.93 -2.49
CA LEU A 119 4.92 12.97 -3.79
C LEU A 119 4.34 14.06 -4.70
N PHE A 120 3.04 14.31 -4.66
CA PHE A 120 2.42 15.38 -5.46
C PHE A 120 2.68 16.77 -4.92
N SER A 121 2.58 16.96 -3.59
CA SER A 121 2.92 18.26 -2.99
C SER A 121 4.38 18.67 -3.24
N ALA A 122 5.28 17.70 -3.42
CA ALA A 122 6.66 17.93 -3.84
C ALA A 122 6.79 18.23 -5.36
N ARG A 123 5.92 17.64 -6.19
CA ARG A 123 5.91 17.85 -7.66
C ARG A 123 5.39 19.20 -8.10
N GLU A 124 4.48 19.85 -7.35
CA GLU A 124 4.09 21.24 -7.65
C GLU A 124 5.28 22.23 -7.59
N GLN A 125 6.42 21.80 -7.03
CA GLN A 125 7.66 22.58 -6.95
C GLN A 125 8.74 22.16 -7.97
N SER A 126 8.52 21.11 -8.77
CA SER A 126 9.53 20.61 -9.72
C SER A 126 8.91 20.22 -11.07
N GLU A 127 9.48 20.74 -12.18
CA GLU A 127 9.12 20.42 -13.58
C GLU A 127 9.51 18.98 -13.99
N ILE A 128 9.41 18.02 -13.07
CA ILE A 128 10.08 16.73 -13.17
C ILE A 128 9.07 15.67 -13.62
N LEU A 129 9.29 15.25 -14.88
CA LEU A 129 8.84 14.03 -15.58
C LEU A 129 7.58 14.14 -16.45
N ASN A 130 7.74 14.79 -17.61
CA ASN A 130 7.02 14.40 -18.84
C ASN A 130 7.53 13.02 -19.32
N ILE A 131 7.31 11.96 -18.53
CA ILE A 131 7.58 10.59 -18.99
C ILE A 131 6.45 10.20 -19.93
N ASP A 132 6.79 9.95 -21.19
CA ASP A 132 5.90 9.26 -22.12
C ASP A 132 5.87 7.77 -21.76
N PHE A 133 4.87 7.40 -20.95
CA PHE A 133 4.65 6.03 -20.50
C PHE A 133 4.39 5.05 -21.66
N THR A 134 4.03 5.54 -22.86
CA THR A 134 3.85 4.67 -24.03
C THR A 134 5.17 4.09 -24.54
N GLN A 135 6.29 4.76 -24.24
CA GLN A 135 7.65 4.35 -24.61
C GLN A 135 8.37 3.57 -23.52
N LEU A 136 7.67 3.20 -22.43
CA LEU A 136 8.28 2.37 -21.40
C LEU A 136 8.77 1.04 -22.00
N PRO A 137 10.04 0.67 -21.75
CA PRO A 137 10.56 -0.63 -22.15
C PRO A 137 9.79 -1.74 -21.43
N ASP A 138 9.62 -2.87 -22.10
CA ASP A 138 9.03 -4.06 -21.49
C ASP A 138 10.07 -4.69 -20.56
N ILE A 139 10.15 -4.15 -19.34
CA ILE A 139 11.03 -4.65 -18.28
C ILE A 139 10.30 -5.64 -17.39
N ASN A 140 10.95 -6.74 -17.07
CA ASN A 140 10.50 -7.66 -16.04
C ASN A 140 11.16 -7.37 -14.69
N TYR A 141 10.65 -7.97 -13.63
CA TYR A 141 11.13 -7.76 -12.26
C TYR A 141 12.62 -8.06 -12.06
N GLN A 142 13.13 -9.13 -12.66
CA GLN A 142 14.56 -9.47 -12.58
C GLN A 142 15.43 -8.43 -13.30
N GLN A 143 14.97 -7.92 -14.45
CA GLN A 143 15.64 -6.84 -15.16
C GLN A 143 15.59 -5.53 -14.36
N PHE A 144 14.49 -5.26 -13.66
CA PHE A 144 14.39 -4.13 -12.74
C PHE A 144 15.42 -4.23 -11.61
N LEU A 145 15.48 -5.37 -10.91
CA LEU A 145 16.47 -5.59 -9.85
C LEU A 145 17.91 -5.47 -10.36
N ALA A 146 18.20 -6.07 -11.51
CA ALA A 146 19.52 -5.95 -12.14
C ALA A 146 19.83 -4.49 -12.50
N SER A 147 18.84 -3.73 -13.01
CA SER A 147 19.02 -2.32 -13.35
C SER A 147 19.33 -1.48 -12.11
N LEU A 148 18.69 -1.74 -10.96
CA LEU A 148 19.04 -1.08 -9.70
C LEU A 148 20.49 -1.37 -9.29
N ALA A 149 20.88 -2.66 -9.30
CA ALA A 149 22.22 -3.09 -8.92
C ALA A 149 23.34 -2.50 -9.80
N PHE A 150 23.05 -2.23 -11.08
CA PHE A 150 24.03 -1.59 -11.98
C PHE A 150 23.98 -0.06 -11.95
N ALA A 151 22.81 0.54 -11.74
CA ALA A 151 22.64 1.99 -11.82
C ALA A 151 22.98 2.71 -10.51
N ILE A 152 22.85 2.02 -9.37
CA ILE A 152 23.04 2.59 -8.04
C ILE A 152 24.30 1.97 -7.44
N PRO A 153 25.40 2.74 -7.28
CA PRO A 153 26.66 2.21 -6.75
C PRO A 153 26.60 1.78 -5.27
N ASP A 154 25.59 2.23 -4.54
CA ASP A 154 25.38 1.91 -3.13
C ASP A 154 24.35 0.79 -2.98
N ASP A 155 24.83 -0.39 -2.57
CA ASP A 155 24.02 -1.60 -2.41
C ASP A 155 22.87 -1.40 -1.39
N GLU A 156 23.09 -0.62 -0.33
CA GLU A 156 22.06 -0.34 0.67
C GLU A 156 20.90 0.46 0.06
N THR A 157 21.20 1.53 -0.67
CA THR A 157 20.18 2.32 -1.37
C THR A 157 19.45 1.50 -2.43
N ALA A 158 20.17 0.68 -3.21
CA ALA A 158 19.56 -0.19 -4.20
C ALA A 158 18.57 -1.19 -3.56
N GLN A 159 18.98 -1.80 -2.44
CA GLN A 159 18.14 -2.72 -1.68
C GLN A 159 16.90 -2.01 -1.11
N LYS A 160 17.06 -0.82 -0.53
CA LYS A 160 15.92 -0.02 -0.02
C LYS A 160 14.88 0.29 -1.10
N ILE A 161 15.30 0.59 -2.33
CA ILE A 161 14.37 0.84 -3.45
C ILE A 161 13.65 -0.46 -3.86
N ALA A 162 14.37 -1.57 -3.89
CA ALA A 162 13.77 -2.88 -4.14
C ALA A 162 12.75 -3.25 -3.04
N ASP A 163 13.09 -3.04 -1.78
CA ASP A 163 12.23 -3.30 -0.62
C ASP A 163 11.00 -2.40 -0.62
N TRP A 164 11.15 -1.12 -0.94
CA TRP A 164 10.04 -0.19 -1.05
C TRP A 164 9.08 -0.61 -2.18
N THR A 165 9.63 -1.05 -3.31
CA THR A 165 8.84 -1.59 -4.43
C THR A 165 8.11 -2.87 -3.99
N ASN A 166 8.80 -3.78 -3.31
CA ASN A 166 8.24 -5.05 -2.82
C ASN A 166 7.13 -4.84 -1.81
N ALA A 167 7.30 -3.90 -0.88
CA ALA A 167 6.29 -3.53 0.08
C ALA A 167 5.00 -3.06 -0.63
N SER A 168 5.12 -2.23 -1.68
CA SER A 168 3.97 -1.82 -2.49
C SER A 168 3.29 -3.00 -3.23
N LEU A 169 4.08 -3.98 -3.70
CA LEU A 169 3.57 -5.17 -4.38
C LEU A 169 2.88 -6.12 -3.40
N HIS A 170 3.37 -6.24 -2.17
CA HIS A 170 2.74 -7.01 -1.10
C HIS A 170 1.39 -6.43 -0.70
N ILE A 171 1.27 -5.11 -0.61
CA ILE A 171 -0.02 -4.45 -0.35
C ILE A 171 -1.02 -4.83 -1.45
N GLU A 172 -0.63 -4.66 -2.72
CA GLU A 172 -1.49 -5.00 -3.86
C GLU A 172 -1.86 -6.49 -3.91
N PHE A 173 -0.90 -7.38 -3.63
CA PHE A 173 -1.13 -8.82 -3.52
C PHE A 173 -2.20 -9.15 -2.49
N VAL A 174 -2.08 -8.62 -1.27
CA VAL A 174 -3.03 -8.93 -0.19
C VAL A 174 -4.41 -8.38 -0.50
N MET A 175 -4.48 -7.19 -1.12
CA MET A 175 -5.76 -6.64 -1.58
C MET A 175 -6.44 -7.53 -2.62
N LEU A 176 -5.70 -7.98 -3.64
CA LEU A 176 -6.22 -8.92 -4.64
C LEU A 176 -6.65 -10.24 -4.00
N ALA A 177 -5.88 -10.75 -3.04
CA ALA A 177 -6.24 -11.97 -2.31
C ALA A 177 -7.54 -11.80 -1.52
N ALA A 178 -7.69 -10.70 -0.79
CA ALA A 178 -8.89 -10.43 0.01
C ALA A 178 -10.14 -10.30 -0.89
N ASP A 179 -10.01 -9.59 -2.00
CA ASP A 179 -11.05 -9.43 -3.00
C ASP A 179 -11.46 -10.76 -3.65
N ILE A 180 -10.50 -11.57 -4.11
CA ILE A 180 -10.75 -12.93 -4.65
C ILE A 180 -11.48 -13.82 -3.63
N ILE A 181 -11.07 -13.78 -2.35
CA ILE A 181 -11.72 -14.58 -1.30
C ILE A 181 -13.21 -14.29 -1.21
N ILE A 182 -13.61 -13.03 -1.41
CA ILE A 182 -14.96 -12.55 -1.21
C ILE A 182 -15.80 -12.73 -2.47
N ASP A 183 -15.29 -12.24 -3.59
CA ASP A 183 -15.94 -12.29 -4.90
C ASP A 183 -16.18 -13.75 -5.33
N GLU A 184 -15.17 -14.60 -5.22
CA GLU A 184 -15.28 -16.02 -5.58
C GLU A 184 -15.78 -16.90 -4.41
N LYS A 185 -16.06 -16.31 -3.24
CA LYS A 185 -16.53 -17.00 -2.02
C LYS A 185 -15.67 -18.20 -1.62
N ILE A 186 -14.35 -18.03 -1.71
CA ILE A 186 -13.37 -19.09 -1.45
C ILE A 186 -13.30 -19.35 0.05
N LYS A 187 -13.39 -20.64 0.43
CA LYS A 187 -13.19 -21.06 1.81
C LYS A 187 -11.70 -21.11 2.13
N VAL A 188 -11.22 -20.10 2.83
CA VAL A 188 -9.83 -19.98 3.25
C VAL A 188 -9.69 -20.24 4.75
N SER A 189 -8.55 -20.81 5.16
CA SER A 189 -8.26 -21.09 6.58
C SER A 189 -8.03 -19.79 7.36
N GLU A 190 -8.39 -19.77 8.65
CA GLU A 190 -8.10 -18.63 9.54
C GLU A 190 -6.60 -18.33 9.62
N LYS A 191 -5.76 -19.37 9.54
CA LYS A 191 -4.31 -19.22 9.48
C LYS A 191 -3.89 -18.40 8.26
N SER A 192 -4.40 -18.73 7.06
CA SER A 192 -4.10 -17.99 5.83
C SER A 192 -4.59 -16.53 5.91
N ILE A 193 -5.78 -16.29 6.47
CA ILE A 193 -6.32 -14.92 6.68
C ILE A 193 -5.43 -14.13 7.64
N ASN A 194 -4.96 -14.76 8.72
CA ASN A 194 -4.03 -14.13 9.66
C ASN A 194 -2.67 -13.84 9.01
N GLU A 195 -2.14 -14.77 8.21
CA GLU A 195 -0.90 -14.54 7.45
C GLU A 195 -1.03 -13.37 6.47
N LEU A 196 -2.15 -13.25 5.75
CA LEU A 196 -2.43 -12.08 4.90
C LEU A 196 -2.52 -10.79 5.73
N SER A 197 -3.18 -10.85 6.90
CA SER A 197 -3.33 -9.70 7.80
C SER A 197 -1.98 -9.16 8.28
N PHE A 198 -1.07 -10.04 8.69
CA PHE A 198 0.27 -9.64 9.11
C PHE A 198 1.09 -9.14 7.92
N LEU A 199 1.02 -9.84 6.78
CA LEU A 199 1.79 -9.47 5.59
C LEU A 199 1.48 -8.05 5.10
N VAL A 200 0.21 -7.64 5.05
CA VAL A 200 -0.15 -6.29 4.60
C VAL A 200 0.18 -5.22 5.66
N ALA A 201 0.09 -5.54 6.95
CA ALA A 201 0.49 -4.63 8.01
C ALA A 201 2.00 -4.36 7.97
N ASP A 202 2.82 -5.41 7.89
CA ASP A 202 4.28 -5.33 7.80
C ASP A 202 4.69 -4.56 6.54
N ALA A 203 4.10 -4.90 5.39
CA ALA A 203 4.36 -4.19 4.13
C ALA A 203 3.97 -2.71 4.20
N ALA A 204 2.86 -2.36 4.84
CA ALA A 204 2.44 -0.97 5.00
C ALA A 204 3.40 -0.17 5.89
N GLN A 205 3.91 -0.79 6.96
CA GLN A 205 4.90 -0.18 7.85
C GLN A 205 6.23 0.04 7.12
N GLU A 206 6.73 -0.98 6.42
CA GLU A 206 7.96 -0.91 5.62
C GLU A 206 7.86 0.13 4.51
N TYR A 207 6.76 0.12 3.74
CA TYR A 207 6.49 1.10 2.69
C TYR A 207 6.51 2.55 3.23
N SER A 208 5.98 2.77 4.43
CA SER A 208 5.96 4.08 5.09
C SER A 208 7.29 4.48 5.69
N ALA A 209 8.02 3.54 6.29
CA ALA A 209 9.34 3.78 6.86
C ALA A 209 10.33 4.18 5.77
N LEU A 210 10.40 3.40 4.69
CA LEU A 210 11.26 3.69 3.54
C LEU A 210 10.87 5.00 2.84
N ALA A 211 9.57 5.30 2.71
CA ALA A 211 9.14 6.61 2.20
C ALA A 211 9.59 7.78 3.11
N THR A 212 9.70 7.57 4.42
CA THR A 212 10.25 8.57 5.35
C THR A 212 11.76 8.71 5.18
N GLU A 213 12.49 7.59 5.04
CA GLU A 213 13.94 7.59 4.79
C GLU A 213 14.30 8.27 3.46
N PHE A 214 13.50 8.05 2.41
CA PHE A 214 13.64 8.74 1.13
C PHE A 214 13.24 10.22 1.17
N GLY A 215 12.77 10.72 2.31
CA GLY A 215 12.31 12.10 2.47
C GLY A 215 11.00 12.42 1.74
N ILE A 216 10.28 11.40 1.27
CA ILE A 216 8.95 11.55 0.66
C ILE A 216 7.96 11.97 1.74
N LEU A 217 7.93 11.22 2.84
CA LEU A 217 7.17 11.60 4.03
C LEU A 217 8.07 12.45 4.91
N LYS A 218 7.59 13.65 5.26
CA LYS A 218 8.26 14.43 6.29
C LYS A 218 8.07 13.71 7.63
N THR A 219 9.17 13.31 8.26
CA THR A 219 9.16 13.03 9.69
C THR A 219 8.56 14.26 10.36
N LYS A 220 7.59 14.09 11.28
CA LYS A 220 7.10 15.19 12.12
C LYS A 220 8.21 15.65 13.08
N ALA A 221 9.33 16.13 12.54
CA ALA A 221 10.33 16.86 13.29
C ALA A 221 9.73 18.25 13.53
N ASN A 222 9.12 18.42 14.70
CA ASN A 222 8.86 19.70 15.36
C ASN A 222 8.42 20.86 14.46
N GLN A 223 7.21 20.78 13.90
CA GLN A 223 6.39 21.97 13.69
C GLN A 223 5.40 22.13 14.87
N GLN A 224 5.96 22.22 16.07
CA GLN A 224 5.40 23.05 17.12
C GLN A 224 6.32 24.25 17.27
N THR A 225 6.29 25.17 16.30
CA THR A 225 6.30 26.57 16.70
C THR A 225 4.96 26.80 17.40
N LEU A 226 4.86 26.36 18.66
CA LEU A 226 3.89 26.93 19.57
C LEU A 226 4.13 28.43 19.48
N PRO A 227 3.13 29.26 19.13
CA PRO A 227 3.23 30.66 19.50
C PRO A 227 3.57 30.65 20.99
N ASN A 228 4.55 31.46 21.42
CA ASN A 228 4.82 31.73 22.82
C ASN A 228 3.57 32.36 23.47
N GLN A 229 2.52 31.56 23.65
CA GLN A 229 1.44 31.85 24.55
C GLN A 229 1.84 31.17 25.85
N PRO A 230 2.17 31.95 26.90
CA PRO A 230 2.40 31.36 28.20
C PRO A 230 1.12 30.63 28.61
N PHE A 231 1.22 29.31 28.78
CA PHE A 231 0.12 28.53 29.35
C PHE A 231 -0.22 29.10 30.72
N ASP A 232 -1.51 29.35 30.95
CA ASP A 232 -1.99 29.75 32.25
C ASP A 232 -1.59 28.68 33.28
N LYS A 233 -0.97 29.10 34.39
CA LYS A 233 -0.58 28.21 35.48
C LYS A 233 -1.77 27.42 36.02
N GLY A 234 -2.99 27.96 35.90
CA GLY A 234 -4.23 27.25 36.22
C GLY A 234 -4.42 25.99 35.37
N PHE A 235 -4.27 26.12 34.04
CA PHE A 235 -4.39 25.00 33.11
C PHE A 235 -3.32 23.92 33.34
N VAL A 236 -2.08 24.34 33.60
CA VAL A 236 -0.98 23.39 33.88
C VAL A 236 -1.22 22.59 35.17
N ASN A 237 -1.72 23.25 36.22
CA ASN A 237 -2.05 22.56 37.48
C ASN A 237 -3.25 21.63 37.33
N GLU A 238 -4.26 22.01 36.55
CA GLU A 238 -5.43 21.18 36.28
C GLU A 238 -5.05 19.91 35.50
N GLN A 239 -4.23 20.05 34.45
CA GLN A 239 -3.72 18.90 33.69
C GLN A 239 -2.84 17.98 34.54
N LYS A 240 -2.02 18.55 35.45
CA LYS A 240 -1.22 17.76 36.38
C LYS A 240 -2.10 16.97 37.35
N THR A 241 -3.15 17.60 37.88
CA THR A 241 -4.09 16.95 38.81
C THR A 241 -4.85 15.81 38.11
N LEU A 242 -5.28 16.01 36.86
CA LEU A 242 -5.94 14.96 36.06
C LEU A 242 -5.00 13.78 35.75
N ALA A 243 -3.73 14.06 35.49
CA ALA A 243 -2.72 13.04 35.27
C ALA A 243 -2.43 12.24 36.54
N ASP A 244 -2.34 12.91 37.70
CA ASP A 244 -2.10 12.27 38.99
C ASP A 244 -3.29 11.37 39.39
N ILE A 245 -4.53 11.82 39.17
CA ILE A 245 -5.75 11.00 39.37
C ILE A 245 -5.76 9.77 38.45
N GLY A 246 -5.39 9.94 37.17
CA GLY A 246 -5.33 8.81 36.22
C GLY A 246 -4.27 7.76 36.58
N ILE A 247 -3.16 8.18 37.21
CA ILE A 247 -2.11 7.27 37.69
C ILE A 247 -2.56 6.53 38.94
N GLU A 248 -3.28 7.18 39.85
CA GLU A 248 -3.86 6.54 41.04
C GLU A 248 -4.96 5.53 40.68
N ASP A 249 -5.82 5.85 39.72
CA ASP A 249 -6.83 4.94 39.16
C ASP A 249 -6.18 3.74 38.44
N PHE A 250 -5.08 3.97 37.73
CA PHE A 250 -4.33 2.87 37.11
C PHE A 250 -3.67 1.98 38.18
N ALA A 251 -3.01 2.56 39.18
CA ALA A 251 -2.31 1.81 40.22
C ALA A 251 -3.27 0.98 41.11
N SER A 252 -4.44 1.52 41.43
CA SER A 252 -5.45 0.83 42.24
C SER A 252 -6.08 -0.38 41.51
N ASN A 253 -6.11 -0.35 40.18
CA ASN A 253 -6.57 -1.48 39.34
C ASN A 253 -5.56 -2.64 39.24
N PHE A 254 -4.32 -2.48 39.72
CA PHE A 254 -3.32 -3.57 39.77
C PHE A 254 -3.21 -4.26 41.14
N THR A 255 -3.93 -3.76 42.15
CA THR A 255 -3.87 -4.29 43.53
C THR A 255 -5.08 -5.11 43.96
N ASN A 256 -5.94 -5.56 43.03
CA ASN A 256 -7.02 -6.52 43.27
C ASN A 256 -6.85 -7.79 42.42
#